data_AF-A0A1Z9P9U6-F1
#
_entry.id   AF-A0A1Z9P9U6-F1
#
_cell.length_a   1.000
_cell.length_b   1.000
_cell.length_c   1.000
_cell.angle_alpha   90.00
_cell.angle_beta   90.00
_cell.angle_gamma   90.00
#
_symmetry.space_group_name_H-M   'P 1'
#
loop_
_entity.id
_entity.type
_entity.pdbx_description
1 polymer ?
#
loop_
_entity_poly.entity_id
_entity_poly.type
_entity_poly.pdbx_seq_one_letter_code
_entity_poly.pdbx_strand_id
1 'polypeptide(L)'
;MATEFQKAVWNEIDKIPYGTTKSYKEIATILGKPGASRAVANACGKNPTPIIRPCHRVICSSGKIGGYSANGGTRLKKVLLKIESS
;
A
#
# COMPACT_ATOMS: atom_id res chain seq x y z
N MET A 1 -5.60 -13.31 -12.75
CA MET A 1 -6.74 -13.24 -11.81
C MET A 1 -6.22 -12.94 -10.41
N ALA A 2 -6.90 -12.10 -9.64
CA ALA A 2 -6.45 -11.73 -8.29
C ALA A 2 -6.84 -12.78 -7.25
N THR A 3 -5.92 -13.13 -6.36
CA THR A 3 -6.14 -14.04 -5.22
C THR A 3 -7.04 -13.38 -4.16
N GLU A 4 -7.70 -14.21 -3.34
CA GLU A 4 -8.48 -13.76 -2.18
C GLU A 4 -7.66 -12.84 -1.26
N PHE A 5 -6.40 -13.20 -1.01
CA PHE A 5 -5.49 -12.39 -0.21
C PHE A 5 -5.20 -11.02 -0.83
N GLN A 6 -4.98 -10.96 -2.15
CA GLN A 6 -4.79 -9.68 -2.85
C GLN A 6 -6.03 -8.79 -2.76
N LYS A 7 -7.22 -9.37 -2.98
CA LYS A 7 -8.48 -8.64 -2.82
C LYS A 7 -8.66 -8.10 -1.40
N ALA A 8 -8.37 -8.91 -0.39
CA ALA A 8 -8.44 -8.51 1.01
C ALA A 8 -7.46 -7.36 1.32
N VAL A 9 -6.23 -7.44 0.83
CA VAL A 9 -5.24 -6.35 0.95
C VAL A 9 -5.76 -5.09 0.27
N TRP A 10 -6.28 -5.18 -0.95
CA TRP A 10 -6.76 -4.01 -1.68
C TRP A 10 -7.96 -3.35 -0.99
N ASN A 11 -8.91 -4.14 -0.49
CA ASN A 11 -10.03 -3.63 0.27
C ASN A 11 -9.59 -2.89 1.54
N GLU A 12 -8.51 -3.33 2.19
CA GLU A 12 -7.98 -2.65 3.37
C GLU A 12 -7.21 -1.37 3.01
N ILE A 13 -6.55 -1.36 1.86
CA ILE A 13 -5.89 -0.16 1.32
C ILE A 13 -6.93 0.91 0.97
N ASP A 14 -8.05 0.52 0.37
CA ASP A 14 -9.12 1.43 -0.05
C ASP A 14 -9.78 2.14 1.15
N LYS A 15 -9.63 1.60 2.36
CA LYS A 15 -10.09 2.22 3.62
C LYS A 15 -9.13 3.26 4.19
N ILE A 16 -7.89 3.37 3.69
CA ILE A 16 -6.90 4.29 4.26
C ILE A 16 -7.28 5.74 3.92
N PRO A 17 -7.60 6.59 4.92
CA PRO A 17 -7.99 7.98 4.67
C PRO A 17 -6.90 8.80 3.97
N TYR A 18 -7.32 9.85 3.26
CA TYR A 18 -6.41 10.83 2.68
C TYR A 18 -5.53 11.48 3.75
N GLY A 19 -4.24 11.67 3.44
CA GLY A 19 -3.27 12.26 4.38
C GLY A 19 -2.78 11.31 5.47
N THR A 20 -3.30 10.09 5.53
CA THR A 20 -2.84 9.06 6.48
C THR A 20 -2.10 7.94 5.77
N THR A 21 -1.19 7.29 6.50
CA THR A 21 -0.46 6.13 6.00
C THR A 21 -0.62 4.95 6.94
N LYS A 22 -0.54 3.75 6.37
CA LYS A 22 -0.42 2.50 7.13
C LYS A 22 0.81 1.75 6.68
N SER A 23 1.37 0.94 7.56
CA SER A 23 2.47 0.07 7.22
C SER A 23 2.01 -1.27 6.67
N TYR A 24 2.87 -1.93 5.89
CA TYR A 24 2.61 -3.30 5.42
C TYR A 24 2.32 -4.27 6.58
N LYS A 25 2.97 -4.06 7.74
CA LYS A 25 2.76 -4.85 8.96
C LYS A 25 1.38 -4.61 9.57
N GLU A 26 0.92 -3.37 9.60
CA GLU A 26 -0.41 -3.05 10.11
C GLU A 26 -1.51 -3.68 9.27
N ILE A 27 -1.43 -3.56 7.95
CA ILE A 27 -2.39 -4.22 7.03
C ILE A 27 -2.34 -5.73 7.23
N ALA A 28 -1.15 -6.32 7.29
CA ALA A 28 -0.99 -7.75 7.53
C ALA A 28 -1.62 -8.18 8.88
N THR A 29 -1.50 -7.35 9.92
CA THR A 29 -2.07 -7.59 11.24
C THR A 29 -3.60 -7.49 11.22
N ILE A 30 -4.17 -6.48 10.54
CA ILE A 30 -5.61 -6.30 10.39
C ILE A 30 -6.24 -7.50 9.66
N LEU A 31 -5.52 -8.06 8.68
CA LEU A 31 -5.93 -9.26 7.95
C LEU A 31 -5.70 -10.57 8.75
N GLY A 32 -5.32 -10.49 10.02
CA GLY A 32 -5.05 -11.66 10.88
C GLY A 32 -3.81 -12.45 10.47
N LYS A 33 -2.91 -11.86 9.68
CA LYS A 33 -1.70 -12.50 9.13
C LYS A 33 -0.46 -11.64 9.42
N PRO A 34 -0.05 -11.41 10.67
CA PRO A 34 1.02 -10.46 11.02
C PRO A 34 2.37 -10.74 10.33
N GLY A 35 2.68 -12.00 9.99
CA GLY A 35 3.88 -12.38 9.23
C GLY A 35 3.84 -12.08 7.73
N ALA A 36 2.68 -11.68 7.18
CA ALA A 36 2.46 -11.53 5.73
C ALA A 36 2.88 -10.16 5.16
N SER A 37 3.70 -9.37 5.87
CA SER A 37 4.10 -8.02 5.44
C SER A 37 4.69 -7.98 4.02
N ARG A 38 5.55 -8.94 3.66
CA ARG A 38 6.10 -9.07 2.29
C ARG A 38 5.02 -9.41 1.26
N ALA A 39 4.06 -10.27 1.62
CA ALA A 39 2.96 -10.62 0.73
C ALA A 39 2.02 -9.41 0.50
N VAL A 40 1.77 -8.59 1.53
CA VAL A 40 1.05 -7.32 1.39
C VAL A 40 1.79 -6.38 0.43
N ALA A 41 3.12 -6.23 0.58
CA ALA A 41 3.91 -5.41 -0.33
C ALA A 41 3.82 -5.90 -1.79
N ASN A 42 3.87 -7.22 -2.00
CA ASN A 42 3.68 -7.82 -3.32
C ASN A 42 2.25 -7.59 -3.87
N ALA A 43 1.22 -7.62 -3.01
CA ALA A 43 -0.16 -7.34 -3.41
C ALA A 43 -0.35 -5.86 -3.79
N CYS A 44 0.27 -4.92 -3.06
CA CYS A 44 0.36 -3.52 -3.47
C CYS A 44 1.06 -3.38 -4.82
N GLY A 45 2.11 -4.16 -5.05
CA GLY A 45 2.86 -4.15 -6.30
C GLY A 45 2.11 -4.73 -7.50
N LYS A 46 1.07 -5.53 -7.26
CA LYS A 46 0.19 -6.10 -8.30
C LYS A 46 -1.14 -5.34 -8.41
N ASN A 47 -1.21 -4.11 -7.88
CA ASN A 47 -2.41 -3.30 -7.94
C ASN A 47 -2.79 -2.99 -9.40
N PRO A 48 -3.97 -3.43 -9.88
CA PRO A 48 -4.40 -3.21 -11.26
C PRO A 48 -4.75 -1.74 -11.55
N THR A 49 -5.04 -0.95 -10.52
CA THR A 49 -5.45 0.46 -10.65
C THR A 49 -4.67 1.33 -9.66
N PRO A 50 -3.39 1.65 -9.97
CA PRO A 50 -2.60 2.58 -9.18
C PRO A 50 -3.30 3.95 -9.10
N ILE A 51 -3.05 4.74 -8.05
CA ILE A 51 -3.64 6.06 -7.79
C ILE A 51 -5.12 6.00 -7.36
N ILE A 52 -5.99 5.33 -8.12
CA ILE A 52 -7.41 5.13 -7.72
C ILE A 52 -7.46 4.33 -6.41
N ARG A 53 -6.71 3.22 -6.35
CA ARG A 53 -6.44 2.54 -5.10
C ARG A 53 -5.20 3.14 -4.44
N PRO A 54 -5.30 3.64 -3.20
CA PRO A 54 -4.25 4.45 -2.58
C PRO A 54 -3.08 3.61 -2.03
N CYS A 55 -2.54 2.72 -2.84
CA CYS A 55 -1.39 1.87 -2.51
C CYS A 55 -0.10 2.68 -2.23
N HIS A 56 -0.06 3.97 -2.60
CA HIS A 56 0.99 4.90 -2.19
C HIS A 56 0.94 5.26 -0.70
N ARG A 57 -0.23 5.13 -0.04
CA ARG A 57 -0.40 5.33 1.41
C ARG A 57 0.12 4.16 2.26
N VAL A 58 0.55 3.06 1.63
CA VAL A 58 1.13 1.91 2.34
C VAL A 58 2.66 2.00 2.35
N ILE A 59 3.28 2.09 3.52
CA ILE A 59 4.75 2.27 3.65
C ILE A 59 5.41 1.19 4.52
N CYS A 60 6.74 1.19 4.62
CA CYS A 60 7.42 0.31 5.58
C CYS A 60 7.20 0.85 7.00
N SER A 61 7.12 -0.05 8.00
CA SER A 61 6.98 0.34 9.42
C SER A 61 8.13 1.22 9.93
N SER A 62 9.26 1.26 9.23
CA SER A 62 10.39 2.15 9.53
C SER A 62 10.23 3.57 8.97
N GLY A 63 9.05 3.95 8.47
CA GLY A 63 8.81 5.22 7.77
C GLY A 63 9.43 5.30 6.37
N LYS A 64 10.11 4.24 5.91
CA LYS A 64 10.73 4.20 4.57
C LYS A 64 9.68 3.91 3.50
N ILE A 65 9.84 4.56 2.36
CA ILE A 65 8.98 4.34 1.19
C ILE A 65 9.42 3.04 0.51
N GLY A 66 8.55 2.03 0.55
CA GLY A 66 8.76 0.77 -0.16
C GLY A 66 8.55 0.92 -1.67
N GLY A 67 8.76 -0.18 -2.41
CA GLY A 67 8.54 -0.23 -3.86
C GLY A 67 7.14 0.23 -4.27
N TYR A 68 7.04 0.79 -5.48
CA TYR A 68 5.79 1.27 -6.05
C TYR A 68 5.72 0.85 -7.52
N SER A 69 4.61 0.24 -7.91
CA SER A 69 4.48 -0.39 -9.24
C SER A 69 3.92 0.52 -10.33
N ALA A 70 3.47 1.73 -9.99
CA ALA A 70 3.07 2.68 -11.02
C ALA A 70 4.28 3.28 -11.74
N ASN A 71 4.04 3.72 -12.97
CA ASN A 71 5.04 4.39 -13.79
C ASN A 71 5.56 5.64 -13.06
N GLY A 72 6.89 5.75 -12.89
CA GLY A 72 7.51 6.75 -11.99
C GLY A 72 7.90 6.22 -10.60
N GLY A 73 7.59 4.96 -10.28
CA GLY A 73 8.16 4.21 -9.17
C GLY A 73 8.07 4.90 -7.81
N THR A 74 9.09 4.74 -6.99
CA THR A 74 9.13 5.33 -5.63
C THR A 74 9.05 6.86 -5.65
N ARG A 75 9.50 7.52 -6.73
CA ARG A 75 9.40 8.99 -6.90
C ARG A 75 7.94 9.45 -6.90
N LEU A 76 7.09 8.83 -7.72
CA LEU A 76 5.66 9.16 -7.78
C LEU A 76 4.99 8.97 -6.41
N LYS A 77 5.33 7.87 -5.71
CA LYS A 77 4.84 7.61 -4.35
C LYS A 77 5.22 8.72 -3.36
N LYS A 78 6.46 9.24 -3.43
CA LYS A 78 6.88 10.38 -2.59
C LYS A 78 6.09 11.64 -2.90
N VAL A 79 5.88 11.93 -4.19
CA VAL A 79 5.14 13.12 -4.64
C VAL A 79 3.70 13.07 -4.15
N LEU A 80 3.01 11.94 -4.35
CA LEU A 80 1.65 11.75 -3.87
C LEU A 80 1.56 11.93 -2.35
N LEU A 81 2.42 11.25 -1.58
CA LEU A 81 2.45 11.42 -0.12
C LEU A 81 2.70 12.87 0.31
N LYS A 82 3.58 13.60 -0.39
CA LYS A 82 3.86 15.00 -0.10
C LYS A 82 2.66 15.91 -0.38
N ILE A 83 1.95 15.67 -1.49
CA ILE A 83 0.71 16.40 -1.83
C ILE A 83 -0.36 16.13 -0.77
N GLU A 84 -0.48 14.89 -0.30
CA GLU A 84 -1.47 14.53 0.72
C GLU A 84 -1.14 15.01 2.14
N SER A 85 0.12 15.40 2.38
CA SER A 85 0.60 15.91 3.66
C SER A 85 0.74 17.44 3.69
N SER A 86 0.31 18.14 2.62
CA SER A 86 0.35 19.61 2.50
C SER A 86 -0.98 20.25 2.87
#